data_AF-A0A0K1Q058-F1
#
_entry.id   AF-A0A0K1Q058-F1
#
_cell.length_a   1.000
_cell.length_b   1.000
_cell.length_c   1.000
_cell.angle_alpha   90.00
_cell.angle_beta   90.00
_cell.angle_gamma   90.00
#
_symmetry.space_group_name_H-M   'P 1'
#
loop_
_entity.id
_entity.type
_entity.pdbx_description
1 polymer ?
#
loop_
_entity_poly.entity_id
_entity_poly.type
_entity_poly.pdbx_seq_one_letter_code
_entity_poly.pdbx_strand_id
1 'polypeptide(L)'
;MRDASDDEFLRALQRAERTELPSSAKMQELADRLGPMMTAKSSAAVHPWRWIGVAAMTGFVVVGALSVRRQLDVRDDVPAAAPRVVEVAAPAPAPAPVLPRDELHDNTAPVVSVDSLPSVSAPTVPPAAHTVNTESACDGELELVERSDAKLRAGDAQGALALARQHAARCARGEFVQERERIAIEALAQLGRTSEVRARARAFERQFPTSPHLWRIRSLAERDSE
;
A
#
# COMPACT_ATOMS: atom_id res chain seq x y z
N MET A 1 -27.04 -30.83 2.82
CA MET A 1 -27.34 -31.76 3.92
C MET A 1 -26.02 -31.93 4.67
N ARG A 2 -25.74 -31.03 5.62
CA ARG A 2 -24.57 -31.15 6.52
C ARG A 2 -24.99 -32.16 7.57
N ASP A 3 -24.26 -33.25 7.69
CA ASP A 3 -24.64 -34.38 8.55
C ASP A 3 -24.52 -34.00 10.02
N ALA A 4 -25.54 -34.36 10.80
CA ALA A 4 -25.57 -34.16 12.26
C ALA A 4 -24.35 -34.75 12.99
N SER A 5 -23.66 -35.71 12.34
CA SER A 5 -22.42 -36.33 12.80
C SER A 5 -21.22 -35.37 12.83
N ASP A 6 -21.12 -34.41 11.90
CA ASP A 6 -20.04 -33.43 11.89
C ASP A 6 -20.15 -32.47 13.08
N ASP A 7 -21.38 -32.04 13.40
CA ASP A 7 -21.65 -31.16 14.53
C ASP A 7 -21.40 -31.88 15.87
N GLU A 8 -21.69 -33.17 15.96
CA GLU A 8 -21.39 -33.96 17.15
C GLU A 8 -19.89 -34.17 17.33
N PHE A 9 -19.17 -34.43 16.24
CA PHE A 9 -17.71 -34.54 16.22
C PHE A 9 -17.03 -33.23 16.64
N LEU A 10 -17.48 -32.08 16.12
CA LEU A 10 -16.97 -30.76 16.51
C LEU A 10 -17.23 -30.46 17.99
N ARG A 11 -18.39 -30.83 18.52
CA ARG A 11 -18.69 -30.70 19.97
C ARG A 11 -17.86 -31.64 20.82
N ALA A 12 -17.52 -32.83 20.32
CA ALA A 12 -16.63 -33.77 21.00
C ALA A 12 -15.19 -33.21 21.08
N LEU A 13 -14.68 -32.66 19.98
CA LEU A 13 -13.38 -31.98 19.92
C LEU A 13 -13.33 -30.77 20.86
N GLN A 14 -14.37 -29.94 20.86
CA GLN A 14 -14.44 -28.76 21.73
C GLN A 14 -14.47 -29.12 23.22
N ARG A 15 -15.08 -30.27 23.58
CA ARG A 15 -15.05 -30.79 24.95
C ARG A 15 -13.67 -31.34 25.32
N ALA A 16 -13.03 -32.07 24.41
CA ALA A 16 -11.69 -32.63 24.63
C ALA A 16 -10.63 -31.53 24.83
N GLU A 17 -10.69 -30.44 24.06
CA GLU A 17 -9.76 -29.31 24.27
C GLU A 17 -10.00 -28.57 25.59
N ARG A 18 -11.27 -28.40 26.00
CA ARG A 18 -11.58 -27.73 27.28
C ARG A 18 -11.04 -28.49 28.49
N THR A 19 -10.87 -29.80 28.39
CA THR A 19 -10.23 -30.62 29.43
C THR A 19 -8.70 -30.52 29.44
N GLU A 20 -8.07 -30.06 28.36
CA GLU A 20 -6.61 -29.93 28.26
C GLU A 20 -6.07 -28.52 28.53
N LEU A 21 -6.97 -27.53 28.70
CA LEU A 21 -6.55 -26.19 29.10
C LEU A 21 -5.78 -26.23 30.43
N PRO A 22 -4.60 -25.58 30.52
CA PRO A 22 -3.84 -25.52 31.76
C PRO A 22 -4.71 -24.91 32.86
N SER A 23 -4.75 -25.56 34.02
CA SER A 23 -5.53 -25.10 35.17
C SER A 23 -5.15 -23.67 35.55
N SER A 24 -6.08 -22.91 36.15
CA SER A 24 -5.83 -21.54 36.61
C SER A 24 -4.60 -21.43 37.52
N ALA A 25 -4.35 -22.46 38.33
CA ALA A 25 -3.15 -22.57 39.17
C ALA A 25 -1.86 -22.67 38.34
N LYS A 26 -1.83 -23.46 37.25
CA LYS A 26 -0.67 -23.53 36.34
C LYS A 26 -0.45 -22.21 35.60
N MET A 27 -1.53 -21.53 35.22
CA MET A 27 -1.45 -20.21 34.59
C MET A 27 -0.85 -19.15 35.54
N GLN A 28 -1.21 -19.19 36.83
CA GLN A 28 -0.62 -18.33 37.86
C GLN A 28 0.85 -18.66 38.12
N GLU A 29 1.22 -19.94 38.15
CA GLU A 29 2.63 -20.35 38.27
C GLU A 29 3.48 -19.85 37.09
N LEU A 30 2.95 -19.93 35.86
CA LEU A 30 3.64 -19.38 34.68
C LEU A 30 3.76 -17.86 34.77
N ALA A 31 2.71 -17.16 35.21
CA ALA A 31 2.73 -15.70 35.38
C ALA A 31 3.76 -15.27 36.43
N ASP A 32 3.84 -15.96 37.57
CA ASP A 32 4.82 -15.67 38.63
C ASP A 32 6.26 -15.94 38.17
N ARG A 33 6.48 -16.99 37.36
CA ARG A 33 7.81 -17.29 36.77
C ARG A 33 8.23 -16.28 35.71
N LEU A 34 7.29 -15.76 34.92
CA LEU A 34 7.56 -14.81 33.83
C LEU A 34 7.61 -13.35 34.30
N GLY A 35 6.92 -13.01 35.39
CA GLY A 35 6.91 -11.68 36.01
C GLY A 35 8.29 -11.03 36.14
N PRO A 36 9.28 -11.66 36.79
CA PRO A 36 10.61 -11.06 36.99
C PRO A 36 11.40 -10.86 35.69
N MET A 37 11.06 -11.57 34.60
CA MET A 37 11.70 -11.42 33.30
C MET A 37 11.13 -10.23 32.50
N MET A 38 9.86 -9.89 32.71
CA MET A 38 9.19 -8.76 32.04
C MET A 38 9.31 -7.43 32.79
N THR A 39 9.69 -7.46 34.08
CA THR A 39 9.88 -6.25 34.91
C THR A 39 11.34 -5.78 34.99
N ALA A 40 12.25 -6.36 34.21
CA ALA A 40 13.63 -5.89 34.10
C ALA A 40 13.67 -4.50 33.42
N LYS A 41 13.61 -3.51 34.30
CA LYS A 41 13.69 -2.05 34.15
C LYS A 41 14.72 -1.60 33.09
N SER A 42 14.22 -1.16 31.93
CA SER A 42 14.97 -0.26 31.06
C SER A 42 14.94 1.14 31.68
N SER A 43 15.85 1.40 32.62
CA SER A 43 16.17 2.75 33.08
C SER A 43 17.23 3.35 32.17
N ALA A 44 16.82 3.76 30.98
CA ALA A 44 17.54 4.77 30.21
C ALA A 44 16.96 6.13 30.58
N ALA A 45 17.72 6.87 31.39
CA ALA A 45 17.44 8.25 31.73
C ALA A 45 17.40 9.11 30.47
N VAL A 46 16.29 9.80 30.23
CA VAL A 46 16.20 10.87 29.23
C VAL A 46 15.74 12.13 29.95
N HIS A 47 16.60 13.14 29.87
CA HIS A 47 16.48 14.46 30.50
C HIS A 47 15.15 15.17 30.16
N PRO A 48 14.45 15.77 31.14
CA PRO A 48 13.30 16.62 30.90
C PRO A 48 13.76 18.07 30.72
N TRP A 49 14.04 18.50 29.50
CA TRP A 49 14.17 19.94 29.23
C TRP A 49 13.67 20.28 27.81
N ARG A 50 12.61 21.11 27.80
CA ARG A 50 12.10 21.95 26.70
C ARG A 50 11.18 21.27 25.69
N TRP A 51 9.88 21.17 25.99
CA TRP A 51 8.83 21.69 25.10
C TRP A 51 7.67 22.17 25.99
N ILE A 52 7.71 23.45 26.34
CA ILE A 52 6.57 24.23 26.79
C ILE A 52 5.85 24.70 25.53
N GLY A 53 4.53 24.51 25.48
CA GLY A 53 3.62 24.90 24.40
C GLY A 53 3.01 23.64 23.78
N VAL A 54 1.78 23.22 24.10
CA VAL A 54 0.54 24.00 24.13
C VAL A 54 -0.35 23.46 25.24
N ALA A 55 -0.64 24.32 26.23
CA ALA A 55 -1.75 24.12 27.14
C ALA A 55 -3.04 24.62 26.47
N ALA A 56 -4.10 23.85 26.69
CA ALA A 56 -5.50 24.28 26.76
C ALA A 56 -6.15 24.90 25.50
N MET A 57 -7.01 24.11 24.83
CA MET A 57 -8.41 24.52 24.67
C MET A 57 -9.36 23.34 24.42
N THR A 58 -9.65 22.60 25.49
CA THR A 58 -10.96 21.95 25.65
C THR A 58 -11.94 23.02 26.11
N GLY A 59 -12.82 23.49 25.23
CA GLY A 59 -13.89 24.41 25.61
C GLY A 59 -14.46 25.27 24.49
N PHE A 60 -15.15 24.69 23.51
CA PHE A 60 -16.31 25.35 22.89
C PHE A 60 -17.25 24.30 22.28
N VAL A 61 -18.10 23.76 23.14
CA VAL A 61 -19.36 23.10 22.75
C VAL A 61 -20.32 24.22 22.34
N VAL A 62 -20.86 24.13 21.13
CA VAL A 62 -22.15 24.71 20.69
C VAL A 62 -22.24 26.24 20.70
N VAL A 63 -21.82 26.90 19.60
CA VAL A 63 -22.54 27.98 18.88
C VAL A 63 -21.83 28.13 17.52
N GLY A 64 -22.53 27.94 16.40
CA GLY A 64 -21.94 28.05 15.06
C GLY A 64 -22.79 27.46 13.93
N ALA A 65 -23.96 26.90 14.23
CA ALA A 65 -25.04 26.82 13.27
C ALA A 65 -25.63 28.24 13.09
N LEU A 66 -25.02 29.04 12.20
CA LEU A 66 -25.58 30.22 11.50
C LEU A 66 -24.45 31.09 10.93
N SER A 67 -23.98 30.76 9.72
CA SER A 67 -23.35 31.70 8.78
C SER A 67 -23.50 31.10 7.39
N VAL A 68 -24.70 31.20 6.80
CA VAL A 68 -25.02 32.21 5.77
C VAL A 68 -23.98 32.14 4.64
N ARG A 69 -24.20 31.30 3.62
CA ARG A 69 -24.76 31.75 2.33
C ARG A 69 -24.29 33.15 1.94
N ARG A 70 -23.09 33.30 1.34
CA ARG A 70 -22.79 34.29 0.29
C ARG A 70 -21.42 34.00 -0.32
N GLN A 71 -21.40 33.41 -1.51
CA GLN A 71 -20.48 33.76 -2.61
C GLN A 71 -20.80 32.87 -3.82
N LEU A 72 -21.97 33.11 -4.38
CA LEU A 72 -22.18 33.01 -5.82
C LEU A 72 -22.33 34.46 -6.32
N ASP A 73 -21.81 34.69 -7.52
CA ASP A 73 -21.69 35.96 -8.25
C ASP A 73 -20.59 36.94 -7.81
N VAL A 74 -19.41 36.77 -8.41
CA VAL A 74 -18.87 37.85 -9.25
C VAL A 74 -18.58 37.27 -10.62
N ARG A 75 -19.26 37.88 -11.59
CA ARG A 75 -19.24 37.70 -13.04
C ARG A 75 -17.94 38.18 -13.67
N ASP A 76 -17.67 37.60 -14.84
CA ASP A 76 -17.13 38.21 -16.05
C ASP A 76 -15.91 39.11 -15.92
N ASP A 77 -14.74 38.58 -16.30
CA ASP A 77 -13.80 39.36 -17.10
C ASP A 77 -13.15 38.46 -18.16
N VAL A 78 -13.58 38.66 -19.41
CA VAL A 78 -12.94 38.17 -20.63
C VAL A 78 -12.22 39.36 -21.25
N PRO A 79 -10.89 39.29 -21.42
CA PRO A 79 -10.23 40.06 -22.48
C PRO A 79 -9.86 39.13 -23.65
N ALA A 80 -10.37 39.51 -24.82
CA ALA A 80 -10.04 38.92 -26.11
C ALA A 80 -8.72 39.51 -26.68
N ALA A 81 -8.08 38.69 -27.54
CA ALA A 81 -7.17 39.04 -28.65
C ALA A 81 -5.66 39.34 -28.38
N ALA A 82 -4.84 38.28 -28.51
CA ALA A 82 -3.76 38.01 -29.50
C ALA A 82 -2.98 39.16 -30.20
N PRO A 83 -1.82 38.94 -30.90
CA PRO A 83 -0.87 37.80 -30.98
C PRO A 83 0.65 38.17 -30.91
N ARG A 84 1.50 37.12 -30.84
CA ARG A 84 2.89 36.99 -31.34
C ARG A 84 3.95 38.05 -30.97
N VAL A 85 4.98 37.59 -30.25
CA VAL A 85 6.37 37.76 -30.69
C VAL A 85 7.08 36.40 -30.58
N VAL A 86 7.45 35.86 -31.73
CA VAL A 86 8.44 34.79 -31.87
C VAL A 86 9.78 35.50 -31.79
N GLU A 87 10.56 35.25 -30.74
CA GLU A 87 11.98 35.61 -30.73
C GLU A 87 12.80 34.33 -30.89
N VAL A 88 13.13 34.06 -32.16
CA VAL A 88 14.20 33.15 -32.56
C VAL A 88 15.52 33.88 -32.36
N ALA A 89 16.38 33.35 -31.50
CA ALA A 89 17.83 33.54 -31.60
C ALA A 89 18.56 32.44 -30.81
N ALA A 90 18.93 31.37 -31.51
CA ALA A 90 20.11 30.58 -31.15
C ALA A 90 21.34 31.24 -31.81
N PRO A 91 22.51 31.23 -31.16
CA PRO A 91 23.64 30.62 -31.85
C PRO A 91 24.57 29.77 -30.95
N ALA A 92 24.88 28.58 -31.49
CA ALA A 92 26.13 27.80 -31.45
C ALA A 92 26.83 27.46 -30.12
N PRO A 93 26.98 26.16 -29.77
CA PRO A 93 28.06 25.70 -28.90
C PRO A 93 29.37 25.56 -29.71
N ALA A 94 30.45 26.14 -29.19
CA ALA A 94 31.80 25.98 -29.71
C ALA A 94 32.32 24.55 -29.45
N PRO A 95 33.10 23.95 -30.38
CA PRO A 95 33.72 22.65 -30.16
C PRO A 95 34.97 22.78 -29.27
N ALA A 96 34.95 22.13 -28.10
CA ALA A 96 36.15 21.99 -27.27
C ALA A 96 37.07 20.88 -27.84
N PRO A 97 38.40 21.07 -27.85
CA PRO A 97 39.35 20.11 -28.38
C PRO A 97 39.49 18.87 -27.49
N VAL A 98 39.49 17.71 -28.15
CA VAL A 98 39.82 16.40 -27.60
C VAL A 98 41.30 16.35 -27.25
N LEU A 99 41.62 16.08 -25.98
CA LEU A 99 42.96 15.68 -25.55
C LEU A 99 43.02 14.13 -25.52
N PRO A 100 44.03 13.50 -26.15
CA PRO A 100 44.29 12.07 -25.97
C PRO A 100 44.66 11.81 -24.52
N ARG A 101 43.95 10.89 -23.87
CA ARG A 101 44.31 10.37 -22.55
C ARG A 101 44.90 8.98 -22.77
N ASP A 102 46.22 8.93 -22.86
CA ASP A 102 46.96 7.69 -22.85
C ASP A 102 47.62 7.48 -21.48
N GLU A 103 47.85 6.21 -21.17
CA GLU A 103 48.74 5.66 -20.14
C GLU A 103 48.16 5.45 -18.72
N LEU A 104 47.59 4.25 -18.56
CA LEU A 104 47.98 3.23 -17.57
C LEU A 104 48.49 3.72 -16.20
N HIS A 105 47.70 3.45 -15.17
CA HIS A 105 48.24 2.95 -13.90
C HIS A 105 47.42 1.74 -13.43
N ASP A 106 48.10 0.60 -13.55
CA ASP A 106 47.78 -0.70 -12.99
C ASP A 106 47.85 -0.61 -11.46
N ASN A 107 46.73 -0.82 -10.78
CA ASN A 107 46.71 -1.12 -9.35
C ASN A 107 45.84 -2.36 -9.16
N THR A 108 46.48 -3.50 -9.43
CA THR A 108 45.96 -4.85 -9.26
C THR A 108 45.63 -5.11 -7.78
N ALA A 109 44.33 -5.10 -7.46
CA ALA A 109 43.79 -5.89 -6.35
C ALA A 109 43.58 -7.33 -6.85
N PRO A 110 43.80 -8.38 -6.04
CA PRO A 110 43.60 -9.76 -6.50
C PRO A 110 42.11 -10.00 -6.76
N VAL A 111 41.73 -9.98 -8.05
CA VAL A 111 40.41 -10.37 -8.52
C VAL A 111 40.40 -11.87 -8.68
N VAL A 112 39.60 -12.57 -7.87
CA VAL A 112 39.37 -14.01 -8.08
C VAL A 112 38.52 -14.17 -9.33
N SER A 113 39.11 -14.71 -10.40
CA SER A 113 38.40 -15.01 -11.64
C SER A 113 37.36 -16.11 -11.44
N VAL A 114 36.13 -15.82 -11.88
CA VAL A 114 34.97 -16.74 -11.89
C VAL A 114 35.21 -17.98 -12.77
N ASP A 115 36.22 -17.92 -13.64
CA ASP A 115 36.71 -19.02 -14.50
C ASP A 115 37.19 -20.27 -13.71
N SER A 116 37.42 -20.16 -12.40
CA SER A 116 37.84 -21.28 -11.56
C SER A 116 36.68 -22.17 -11.07
N LEU A 117 35.45 -21.90 -11.49
CA LEU A 117 34.29 -22.75 -11.18
C LEU A 117 34.18 -23.89 -12.22
N PRO A 118 33.91 -25.14 -11.81
CA PRO A 118 33.69 -26.23 -12.75
C PRO A 118 32.49 -25.90 -13.65
N SER A 119 32.76 -25.65 -14.92
CA SER A 119 31.76 -25.32 -15.93
C SER A 119 31.06 -26.59 -16.41
N VAL A 120 29.75 -26.70 -16.12
CA VAL A 120 28.89 -27.69 -16.76
C VAL A 120 28.45 -27.11 -18.10
N SER A 121 28.88 -27.73 -19.21
CA SER A 121 28.44 -27.35 -20.55
C SER A 121 26.95 -27.66 -20.73
N ALA A 122 26.11 -26.66 -20.48
CA ALA A 122 24.72 -26.68 -20.92
C ALA A 122 24.67 -26.34 -22.43
N PRO A 123 23.84 -27.03 -23.23
CA PRO A 123 23.72 -26.73 -24.65
C PRO A 123 23.26 -25.28 -24.87
N THR A 124 24.02 -24.55 -25.67
CA THR A 124 23.72 -23.19 -26.13
C THR A 124 22.47 -23.20 -27.00
N VAL A 125 21.31 -23.04 -26.37
CA VAL A 125 20.12 -22.57 -27.07
C VAL A 125 20.38 -21.09 -27.38
N PRO A 126 20.23 -20.63 -28.64
CA PRO A 126 20.35 -19.22 -28.95
C PRO A 126 19.42 -18.43 -28.04
N PRO A 127 19.85 -17.29 -27.49
CA PRO A 127 18.96 -16.48 -26.67
C PRO A 127 17.80 -16.07 -27.57
N ALA A 128 16.66 -16.72 -27.40
CA ALA A 128 15.41 -16.13 -27.79
C ALA A 128 15.44 -14.76 -27.14
N ALA A 129 15.38 -13.71 -27.96
CA ALA A 129 15.19 -12.36 -27.47
C ALA A 129 13.86 -12.38 -26.72
N HIS A 130 13.92 -12.70 -25.44
CA HIS A 130 12.93 -12.27 -24.49
C HIS A 130 13.10 -10.75 -24.50
N THR A 131 12.40 -10.10 -25.41
CA THR A 131 11.94 -8.74 -25.20
C THR A 131 11.21 -8.80 -23.88
N VAL A 132 11.94 -8.53 -22.80
CA VAL A 132 11.37 -8.16 -21.53
C VAL A 132 10.53 -6.96 -21.91
N ASN A 133 9.21 -7.15 -22.01
CA ASN A 133 8.29 -6.06 -22.21
C ASN A 133 8.44 -5.18 -20.97
N THR A 134 9.37 -4.23 -21.02
CA THR A 134 9.49 -3.12 -20.08
C THR A 134 8.37 -2.12 -20.37
N GLU A 135 7.15 -2.63 -20.58
CA GLU A 135 5.96 -1.82 -20.75
C GLU A 135 5.21 -1.81 -19.43
N SER A 136 5.24 -0.64 -18.78
CA SER A 136 4.46 -0.25 -17.60
C SER A 136 5.13 -0.42 -16.24
N ALA A 137 6.29 0.20 -16.05
CA ALA A 137 6.58 0.78 -14.73
C ALA A 137 5.73 2.06 -14.59
N CYS A 138 4.72 2.05 -13.72
CA CYS A 138 3.97 3.25 -13.42
C CYS A 138 4.68 4.02 -12.30
N ASP A 139 5.17 5.23 -12.60
CA ASP A 139 5.92 6.02 -11.64
C ASP A 139 5.09 6.37 -10.39
N GLY A 140 5.63 6.03 -9.22
CA GLY A 140 5.01 6.29 -7.93
C GLY A 140 3.78 5.41 -7.64
N GLU A 141 3.63 4.27 -8.32
CA GLU A 141 2.49 3.36 -8.11
C GLU A 141 2.37 2.88 -6.66
N LEU A 142 3.49 2.46 -6.06
CA LEU A 142 3.51 2.00 -4.66
C LEU A 142 3.06 3.09 -3.70
N GLU A 143 3.56 4.33 -3.85
CA GLU A 143 3.15 5.46 -3.00
C GLU A 143 1.64 5.74 -3.14
N LEU A 144 1.11 5.64 -4.37
CA LEU A 144 -0.31 5.85 -4.62
C LEU A 144 -1.18 4.77 -3.93
N VAL A 145 -0.72 3.52 -3.94
CA VAL A 145 -1.38 2.40 -3.25
C VAL A 145 -1.32 2.58 -1.73
N GLU A 146 -0.14 2.88 -1.18
CA GLU A 146 0.05 3.10 0.26
C GLU A 146 -0.82 4.25 0.78
N ARG A 147 -0.91 5.35 0.03
CA ARG A 147 -1.79 6.48 0.36
C ARG A 147 -3.26 6.08 0.29
N SER A 148 -3.65 5.27 -0.68
CA SER A 148 -5.03 4.76 -0.80
C SER A 148 -5.40 3.90 0.40
N ASP A 149 -4.51 3.01 0.82
CA ASP A 149 -4.71 2.15 1.99
C ASP A 149 -4.71 2.94 3.32
N ALA A 150 -3.84 3.95 3.45
CA ALA A 150 -3.82 4.84 4.60
C ALA A 150 -5.16 5.59 4.76
N LYS A 151 -5.75 6.07 3.64
CA LYS A 151 -7.07 6.69 3.64
C LYS A 151 -8.16 5.70 4.08
N LEU A 152 -8.11 4.47 3.57
CA LEU A 152 -9.07 3.42 3.93
C LEU A 152 -9.00 3.08 5.42
N ARG A 153 -7.80 2.95 5.98
CA ARG A 153 -7.58 2.71 7.43
C ARG A 153 -8.02 3.88 8.31
N ALA A 154 -7.92 5.10 7.80
CA ALA A 154 -8.40 6.30 8.50
C ALA A 154 -9.94 6.47 8.41
N GLY A 155 -10.66 5.58 7.73
CA GLY A 155 -12.11 5.69 7.50
C GLY A 155 -12.52 6.70 6.43
N ASP A 156 -11.55 7.29 5.71
CA ASP A 156 -11.81 8.15 4.55
C ASP A 156 -12.01 7.29 3.29
N ALA A 157 -13.15 6.58 3.26
CA ALA A 157 -13.50 5.68 2.17
C ALA A 157 -13.69 6.41 0.83
N GLN A 158 -14.17 7.66 0.85
CA GLN A 158 -14.29 8.48 -0.37
C GLN A 158 -12.91 8.80 -0.94
N GLY A 159 -11.97 9.24 -0.10
CA GLY A 159 -10.59 9.51 -0.48
C GLY A 159 -9.88 8.26 -1.00
N ALA A 160 -10.04 7.12 -0.32
CA ALA A 160 -9.47 5.84 -0.76
C ALA A 160 -9.99 5.43 -2.14
N LEU A 161 -11.31 5.51 -2.37
CA LEU A 161 -11.91 5.18 -3.66
C LEU A 161 -11.48 6.14 -4.77
N ALA A 162 -11.31 7.43 -4.46
CA ALA A 162 -10.82 8.42 -5.41
C ALA A 162 -9.38 8.12 -5.84
N LEU A 163 -8.49 7.79 -4.89
CA LEU A 163 -7.11 7.42 -5.20
C LEU A 163 -7.03 6.09 -5.97
N ALA A 164 -7.85 5.10 -5.64
CA ALA A 164 -7.92 3.86 -6.41
C ALA A 164 -8.40 4.10 -7.87
N ARG A 165 -9.33 5.03 -8.10
CA ARG A 165 -9.74 5.45 -9.46
C ARG A 165 -8.62 6.19 -10.19
N GLN A 166 -7.91 7.06 -9.50
CA GLN A 166 -6.73 7.73 -10.05
C GLN A 166 -5.67 6.72 -10.47
N HIS A 167 -5.44 5.70 -9.63
CA HIS A 167 -4.52 4.60 -9.92
C HIS A 167 -4.95 3.82 -11.16
N ALA A 168 -6.25 3.52 -11.33
CA ALA A 168 -6.76 2.88 -12.54
C ALA A 168 -6.54 3.71 -13.82
N ALA A 169 -6.65 5.04 -13.72
CA ALA A 169 -6.45 5.95 -14.84
C ALA A 169 -4.96 6.12 -15.21
N ARG A 170 -4.08 6.21 -14.20
CA ARG A 170 -2.64 6.45 -14.39
C ARG A 170 -1.85 5.17 -14.68
N CYS A 171 -2.20 4.08 -14.00
CA CYS A 171 -1.48 2.81 -14.02
C CYS A 171 -2.43 1.68 -14.45
N ALA A 172 -3.05 1.80 -15.62
CA ALA A 172 -4.04 0.83 -16.10
C ALA A 172 -3.47 -0.62 -16.15
N ARG A 173 -2.18 -0.75 -16.48
CA ARG A 173 -1.42 -2.01 -16.53
C ARG A 173 -0.30 -2.07 -15.47
N GLY A 174 -0.49 -1.38 -14.34
CA GLY A 174 0.47 -1.36 -13.24
C GLY A 174 0.62 -2.70 -12.51
N GLU A 175 1.62 -2.81 -11.64
CA GLU A 175 1.92 -4.04 -10.90
C GLU A 175 0.92 -4.27 -9.75
N PHE A 176 0.36 -3.20 -9.19
CA PHE A 176 -0.49 -3.24 -8.00
C PHE A 176 -1.99 -3.21 -8.31
N VAL A 177 -2.39 -3.70 -9.48
CA VAL A 177 -3.81 -3.74 -9.91
C VAL A 177 -4.68 -4.52 -8.93
N GLN A 178 -4.17 -5.63 -8.39
CA GLN A 178 -4.92 -6.43 -7.40
C GLN A 178 -5.20 -5.64 -6.13
N GLU A 179 -4.20 -4.93 -5.63
CA GLU A 179 -4.31 -4.14 -4.40
C GLU A 179 -5.24 -2.94 -4.59
N ARG A 180 -5.19 -2.30 -5.76
CA ARG A 180 -6.14 -1.27 -6.17
C ARG A 180 -7.59 -1.73 -6.07
N GLU A 181 -7.89 -2.90 -6.64
CA GLU A 181 -9.26 -3.42 -6.68
C GLU A 181 -9.74 -3.81 -5.28
N ARG A 182 -8.87 -4.41 -4.45
CA ARG A 182 -9.17 -4.66 -3.03
C ARG A 182 -9.56 -3.37 -2.32
N ILE A 183 -8.71 -2.34 -2.38
CA ILE A 183 -8.97 -1.05 -1.72
C ILE A 183 -10.27 -0.44 -2.21
N ALA A 184 -10.53 -0.49 -3.51
CA ALA A 184 -11.74 0.08 -4.08
C ALA A 184 -13.01 -0.66 -3.64
N ILE A 185 -12.97 -1.99 -3.52
CA ILE A 185 -14.08 -2.80 -3.00
C ILE A 185 -14.33 -2.50 -1.53
N GLU A 186 -13.28 -2.47 -0.70
CA GLU A 186 -13.40 -2.16 0.73
C GLU A 186 -13.94 -0.75 0.97
N ALA A 187 -13.47 0.23 0.19
CA ALA A 187 -13.97 1.59 0.24
C ALA A 187 -15.45 1.68 -0.18
N LEU A 188 -15.87 0.96 -1.23
CA LEU A 188 -17.28 0.91 -1.63
C LEU A 188 -18.17 0.30 -0.54
N ALA A 189 -17.69 -0.73 0.16
CA ALA A 189 -18.41 -1.35 1.27
C ALA A 189 -18.55 -0.38 2.46
N GLN A 190 -17.48 0.32 2.84
CA GLN A 190 -17.56 1.36 3.88
C GLN A 190 -18.53 2.50 3.52
N LEU A 191 -18.76 2.75 2.24
CA LEU A 191 -19.72 3.74 1.73
C LEU A 191 -21.15 3.20 1.55
N GLY A 192 -21.39 1.91 1.85
CA GLY A 192 -22.71 1.27 1.66
C GLY A 192 -23.12 1.11 0.20
N ARG A 193 -22.17 1.12 -0.75
CA ARG A 193 -22.45 1.01 -2.21
C ARG A 193 -22.52 -0.46 -2.64
N THR A 194 -23.49 -1.16 -2.09
CA THR A 194 -23.62 -2.63 -2.10
C THR A 194 -23.67 -3.27 -3.50
N SER A 195 -24.35 -2.62 -4.46
CA SER A 195 -24.44 -3.10 -5.84
C SER A 195 -23.09 -3.10 -6.55
N GLU A 196 -22.28 -2.07 -6.30
CA GLU A 196 -20.93 -1.92 -6.86
C GLU A 196 -19.93 -2.86 -6.19
N VAL A 197 -20.02 -3.06 -4.87
CA VAL A 197 -19.24 -4.07 -4.15
C VAL A 197 -19.44 -5.44 -4.80
N ARG A 198 -20.70 -5.86 -4.99
CA ARG A 198 -21.02 -7.16 -5.61
C ARG A 198 -20.52 -7.27 -7.05
N ALA A 199 -20.71 -6.22 -7.85
CA ALA A 199 -20.24 -6.21 -9.24
C ALA A 199 -18.71 -6.35 -9.33
N ARG A 200 -17.98 -5.60 -8.48
CA ARG A 200 -16.52 -5.63 -8.46
C ARG A 200 -15.96 -6.88 -7.79
N ALA A 201 -16.58 -7.40 -6.74
CA ALA A 201 -16.19 -8.68 -6.12
C ALA A 201 -16.23 -9.82 -7.15
N ARG A 202 -17.31 -9.94 -7.93
CA ARG A 202 -17.40 -10.93 -9.02
C ARG A 202 -16.32 -10.73 -10.09
N ALA A 203 -15.99 -9.48 -10.42
CA ALA A 203 -14.93 -9.20 -11.39
C ALA A 203 -13.55 -9.57 -10.82
N PHE A 204 -13.28 -9.21 -9.57
CA PHE A 204 -12.07 -9.53 -8.84
C PHE A 204 -11.84 -11.05 -8.74
N GLU A 205 -12.87 -11.82 -8.42
CA GLU A 205 -12.80 -13.28 -8.38
C GLU A 205 -12.43 -13.91 -9.72
N ARG A 206 -13.02 -13.41 -10.81
CA ARG A 206 -12.69 -13.89 -12.16
C ARG A 206 -11.27 -13.52 -12.57
N GLN A 207 -10.80 -12.33 -12.17
CA GLN A 207 -9.49 -11.82 -12.57
C GLN A 207 -8.36 -12.38 -11.68
N PHE A 208 -8.63 -12.64 -10.40
CA PHE A 208 -7.65 -13.06 -9.38
C PHE A 208 -8.14 -14.27 -8.58
N PRO A 209 -8.34 -15.44 -9.22
CA PRO A 209 -8.98 -16.61 -8.60
C PRO A 209 -8.19 -17.26 -7.45
N THR A 210 -6.89 -16.93 -7.31
CA THR A 210 -6.01 -17.42 -6.24
C THR A 210 -5.59 -16.32 -5.27
N SER A 211 -6.27 -15.15 -5.30
CA SER A 211 -5.92 -14.03 -4.43
C SER A 211 -6.11 -14.36 -2.95
N PRO A 212 -5.19 -13.95 -2.07
CA PRO A 212 -5.41 -14.02 -0.61
C PRO A 212 -6.58 -13.13 -0.15
N HIS A 213 -6.98 -12.13 -0.94
CA HIS A 213 -8.06 -11.21 -0.59
C HIS A 213 -9.47 -11.77 -0.85
N LEU A 214 -9.59 -12.91 -1.53
CA LEU A 214 -10.89 -13.46 -1.93
C LEU A 214 -11.84 -13.67 -0.76
N TRP A 215 -11.35 -14.24 0.34
CA TRP A 215 -12.19 -14.50 1.52
C TRP A 215 -12.82 -13.21 2.07
N ARG A 216 -12.01 -12.14 2.17
CA ARG A 216 -12.51 -10.85 2.68
C ARG A 216 -13.45 -10.18 1.68
N ILE A 217 -13.14 -10.22 0.39
CA ILE A 217 -13.99 -9.63 -0.65
C ILE A 217 -15.36 -10.33 -0.73
N ARG A 218 -15.40 -11.67 -0.58
CA ARG A 218 -16.65 -12.44 -0.51
C ARG A 218 -17.52 -12.02 0.67
N SER A 219 -16.94 -11.97 1.87
CA SER A 219 -17.68 -11.59 3.07
C SER A 219 -18.26 -10.16 2.98
N LEU A 220 -17.56 -9.22 2.34
CA LEU A 220 -18.10 -7.88 2.08
C LEU A 220 -19.28 -7.90 1.11
N ALA A 221 -19.22 -8.72 0.06
CA ALA A 221 -20.30 -8.83 -0.91
C ALA A 221 -21.57 -9.51 -0.35
N GLU A 222 -21.41 -10.35 0.67
CA GLU A 222 -22.51 -11.05 1.36
C GLU A 222 -23.18 -10.17 2.43
N ARG A 223 -22.41 -9.46 3.26
CA ARG A 223 -22.95 -8.59 4.34
C ARG A 223 -23.87 -7.48 3.84
N ASP A 224 -23.60 -7.00 2.64
CA ASP A 224 -24.28 -5.88 2.02
C ASP A 224 -25.54 -6.32 1.23
N SER A 225 -26.05 -7.53 1.47
CA SER A 225 -27.24 -8.09 0.82
C SER A 225 -28.49 -8.16 1.72
N GLU A 226 -28.35 -7.85 3.01
CA GLU A 226 -29.44 -7.68 3.99
C GLU A 226 -29.93 -6.23 4.04
#